data_AF-A0A3M6DV81-F1
#
_entry.id   AF-A0A3M6DV81-F1
#
_cell.length_a   1.000
_cell.length_b   1.000
_cell.length_c   1.000
_cell.angle_alpha   90.00
_cell.angle_beta   90.00
_cell.angle_gamma   90.00
#
_symmetry.space_group_name_H-M   'P 1'
#
loop_
_entity.id
_entity.type
_entity.pdbx_description
1 polymer ?
#
loop_
_entity_poly.entity_id
_entity_poly.type
_entity_poly.pdbx_seq_one_letter_code
_entity_poly.pdbx_strand_id
1 'polypeptide(L)'
;MSTHELVVKKEMTPAGIASDLLNVIKDIERSISESTDKTGAIEQRGMIKSMFASSKTDLIDISKSQNKINELMLGLIQEIITLNTMSYSFLAAVIGELEQRAKSGWTDSEGRFQELSETGQQFAGKAHDIFCKIAEGSKSTQTRIDLNKQDIDNLKNDFIAKAEVVQQSRQDIDNIKSVLTHKTAVVAKQSKDIGQIHSVLESKTERLSSIDKLLASKADRLASIDKLLEEKSTVDQSQDLAIKQILQALQDGQHLDQQRVMEIQALSQALGAQTEKTSAAVDVLHARQARAVRGIYAASAVAVISLGLTGLRLVGLF
;
A
#
# COMPACT_ATOMS: atom_id res chain seq x y z
N MET A 1 26.24 88.78 8.11
CA MET A 1 25.77 87.92 9.21
C MET A 1 26.09 86.48 8.88
N SER A 2 26.15 85.59 9.88
CA SER A 2 26.32 84.15 9.64
C SER A 2 25.05 83.54 9.04
N THR A 3 25.20 82.53 8.18
CA THR A 3 24.10 81.65 7.76
C THR A 3 23.76 80.69 8.92
N HIS A 4 23.01 81.18 9.91
CA HIS A 4 22.41 80.30 10.90
C HIS A 4 21.34 79.42 10.26
N GLU A 5 21.33 78.14 10.62
CA GLU A 5 20.27 77.21 10.24
C GLU A 5 18.95 77.69 10.84
N LEU A 6 18.02 78.13 9.99
CA LEU A 6 16.66 78.53 10.40
C LEU A 6 15.84 77.32 10.91
N VAL A 7 16.32 76.10 10.65
CA VAL A 7 15.69 74.79 10.96
C VAL A 7 15.87 74.35 12.43
N VAL A 8 16.00 75.29 13.38
CA VAL A 8 16.21 75.01 14.82
C VAL A 8 15.26 75.80 15.73
N LYS A 9 14.03 76.08 15.27
CA LYS A 9 12.95 76.67 16.11
C LYS A 9 11.79 75.68 16.32
N LYS A 10 11.23 75.74 17.53
CA LYS A 10 10.46 74.64 18.14
C LYS A 10 9.06 74.40 17.57
N GLU A 11 8.51 75.35 16.81
CA GLU A 11 7.22 75.23 16.11
C GLU A 11 7.35 75.82 14.70
N MET A 12 7.80 74.99 13.76
CA MET A 12 7.94 75.41 12.36
C MET A 12 6.58 75.43 11.66
N THR A 13 6.00 76.61 11.49
CA THR A 13 4.79 76.80 10.66
C THR A 13 5.16 77.17 9.23
N PRO A 14 4.37 76.79 8.21
CA PRO A 14 4.63 77.18 6.83
C PRO A 14 4.68 78.70 6.65
N ALA A 15 3.79 79.41 7.34
CA ALA A 15 3.74 80.87 7.44
C ALA A 15 5.03 81.50 8.00
N GLY A 16 5.61 80.92 9.06
CA GLY A 16 6.83 81.42 9.68
C GLY A 16 8.04 81.25 8.76
N ILE A 17 8.21 80.06 8.19
CA ILE A 17 9.29 79.79 7.21
C ILE A 17 9.13 80.68 5.99
N ALA A 18 7.93 80.83 5.45
CA ALA A 18 7.70 81.72 4.30
C ALA A 18 8.11 83.17 4.59
N SER A 19 7.81 83.70 5.80
CA SER A 19 8.31 85.01 6.23
C SER A 19 9.84 85.04 6.36
N ASP A 20 10.49 84.01 6.91
CA ASP A 20 11.95 83.97 7.04
C ASP A 20 12.66 83.85 5.67
N LEU A 21 12.16 83.02 4.75
CA LEU A 21 12.61 82.97 3.35
C LEU A 21 12.43 84.32 2.63
N LEU A 22 11.33 85.03 2.90
CA LEU A 22 11.09 86.38 2.36
C LEU A 22 12.03 87.44 2.95
N ASN A 23 12.43 87.31 4.23
CA ASN A 23 13.46 88.16 4.82
C ASN A 23 14.81 87.96 4.10
N VAL A 24 15.18 86.73 3.74
CA VAL A 24 16.38 86.45 2.93
C VAL A 24 16.24 87.02 1.51
N ILE A 25 15.06 86.89 0.88
CA ILE A 25 14.77 87.53 -0.42
C ILE A 25 14.88 89.06 -0.32
N LYS A 26 14.45 89.68 0.78
CA LYS A 26 14.54 91.13 1.01
C LYS A 26 15.98 91.61 1.22
N ASP A 27 16.83 90.79 1.84
CA ASP A 27 18.27 91.05 1.94
C ASP A 27 18.99 90.86 0.59
N ILE A 28 18.53 89.92 -0.26
CA ILE A 28 18.99 89.81 -1.66
C ILE A 28 18.56 91.04 -2.47
N GLU A 29 17.29 91.48 -2.34
CA GLU A 29 16.78 92.70 -2.99
C GLU A 29 17.64 93.92 -2.62
N ARG A 30 17.95 94.11 -1.33
CA ARG A 30 18.84 95.17 -0.86
C ARG A 30 20.24 95.04 -1.45
N SER A 31 20.80 93.83 -1.49
CA SER A 31 22.12 93.54 -2.07
C SER A 31 22.18 93.82 -3.58
N ILE A 32 21.06 93.62 -4.31
CA ILE A 32 20.91 93.96 -5.73
C ILE A 32 20.80 95.47 -5.93
N SER A 33 20.00 96.18 -5.11
CA SER A 33 19.92 97.65 -5.15
C SER A 33 21.30 98.24 -4.92
N GLU A 34 21.95 97.89 -3.82
CA GLU A 34 23.31 98.37 -3.51
C GLU A 34 24.32 98.08 -4.63
N SER A 35 24.23 96.93 -5.31
CA SER A 35 25.09 96.61 -6.45
C SER A 35 24.78 97.48 -7.66
N THR A 36 23.51 97.82 -7.89
CA THR A 36 23.04 98.69 -8.96
C THR A 36 23.45 100.14 -8.71
N ASP A 37 23.25 100.62 -7.49
CA ASP A 37 23.63 101.96 -7.03
C ASP A 37 25.15 102.17 -7.14
N LYS A 38 25.95 101.18 -6.73
CA LYS A 38 27.42 101.18 -6.91
C LYS A 38 27.79 101.23 -8.41
N THR A 39 27.09 100.48 -9.26
CA THR A 39 27.33 100.44 -10.71
C THR A 39 26.98 101.79 -11.36
N GLY A 40 25.82 102.39 -11.07
CA GLY A 40 25.44 103.72 -11.55
C GLY A 40 26.38 104.83 -11.04
N ALA A 41 26.87 104.72 -9.81
CA ALA A 41 27.88 105.63 -9.25
C ALA A 41 29.28 105.47 -9.87
N ILE A 42 29.55 104.38 -10.59
CA ILE A 42 30.74 104.20 -11.43
C ILE A 42 30.48 104.79 -12.82
N GLU A 43 29.32 104.50 -13.42
CA GLU A 43 28.91 104.98 -14.75
C GLU A 43 28.82 106.52 -14.82
N GLN A 44 28.35 107.16 -13.74
CA GLN A 44 28.30 108.62 -13.63
C GLN A 44 29.68 109.28 -13.36
N ARG A 45 30.78 108.52 -13.22
CA ARG A 45 32.15 109.09 -13.15
C ARG A 45 32.62 109.47 -14.55
N GLY A 46 32.24 110.67 -14.98
CA GLY A 46 32.70 111.26 -16.24
C GLY A 46 34.22 111.16 -16.45
N MET A 47 34.62 111.02 -17.72
CA MET A 47 35.91 110.52 -18.25
C MET A 47 37.20 110.91 -17.51
N ILE A 48 37.25 112.07 -16.86
CA ILE A 48 38.43 112.53 -16.11
C ILE A 48 38.57 111.79 -14.76
N LYS A 49 37.47 111.42 -14.09
CA LYS A 49 37.54 110.67 -12.81
C LYS A 49 37.79 109.18 -13.02
N SER A 50 37.34 108.58 -14.12
CA SER A 50 37.59 107.17 -14.42
C SER A 50 39.07 106.86 -14.78
N MET A 51 39.86 107.89 -15.16
CA MET A 51 41.32 107.75 -15.33
C MET A 51 42.11 107.69 -14.02
N PHE A 52 41.57 108.20 -12.91
CA PHE A 52 42.25 108.23 -11.60
C PHE A 52 41.59 107.35 -10.52
N ALA A 53 40.36 106.89 -10.75
CA ALA A 53 39.74 105.84 -9.96
C ALA A 53 40.21 104.45 -10.44
N SER A 54 40.67 103.62 -9.50
CA SER A 54 41.10 102.25 -9.79
C SER A 54 39.91 101.37 -10.20
N SER A 55 39.78 101.10 -11.51
CA SER A 55 38.82 100.12 -12.07
C SER A 55 38.89 98.75 -11.38
N LYS A 56 40.08 98.36 -10.90
CA LYS A 56 40.29 97.14 -10.09
C LYS A 56 39.52 97.17 -8.76
N THR A 57 39.37 98.35 -8.14
CA THR A 57 38.63 98.51 -6.88
C THR A 57 37.12 98.42 -7.13
N ASP A 58 36.64 99.13 -8.15
CA ASP A 58 35.24 99.12 -8.57
C ASP A 58 34.78 97.68 -8.96
N LEU A 59 35.62 96.93 -9.69
CA LEU A 59 35.40 95.51 -10.00
C LEU A 59 35.38 94.61 -8.75
N ILE A 60 36.25 94.87 -7.77
CA ILE A 60 36.28 94.12 -6.51
C ILE A 60 34.98 94.32 -5.71
N ASP A 61 34.44 95.54 -5.67
CA ASP A 61 33.23 95.82 -4.89
C ASP A 61 31.95 95.33 -5.58
N ILE A 62 31.88 95.35 -6.91
CA ILE A 62 30.83 94.62 -7.67
C ILE A 62 30.93 93.11 -7.41
N SER A 63 32.13 92.53 -7.46
CA SER A 63 32.35 91.11 -7.21
C SER A 63 31.95 90.69 -5.78
N LYS A 64 32.22 91.52 -4.76
CA LYS A 64 31.71 91.30 -3.39
C LYS A 64 30.18 91.27 -3.34
N SER A 65 29.50 92.21 -4.00
CA SER A 65 28.03 92.27 -4.04
C SER A 65 27.44 91.03 -4.72
N GLN A 66 28.01 90.63 -5.87
CA GLN A 66 27.59 89.41 -6.59
C GLN A 66 27.83 88.14 -5.77
N ASN A 67 28.98 88.00 -5.11
CA ASN A 67 29.25 86.88 -4.22
C ASN A 67 28.26 86.82 -3.04
N LYS A 68 27.92 87.97 -2.44
CA LYS A 68 26.94 88.05 -1.34
C LYS A 68 25.53 87.65 -1.79
N ILE A 69 25.12 88.03 -3.00
CA ILE A 69 23.86 87.58 -3.61
C ILE A 69 23.88 86.06 -3.85
N ASN A 70 24.98 85.52 -4.39
CA ASN A 70 25.14 84.09 -4.64
C ASN A 70 25.12 83.24 -3.35
N GLU A 71 25.75 83.71 -2.27
CA GLU A 71 25.69 83.05 -0.94
C GLU A 71 24.25 82.95 -0.42
N LEU A 72 23.48 84.05 -0.50
CA LEU A 72 22.10 84.08 -0.01
C LEU A 72 21.16 83.23 -0.89
N MET A 73 21.36 83.25 -2.22
CA MET A 73 20.68 82.33 -3.15
C MET A 73 20.93 80.86 -2.81
N LEU A 74 22.19 80.50 -2.55
CA LEU A 74 22.56 79.11 -2.26
C LEU A 74 21.94 78.64 -0.93
N GLY A 75 21.92 79.50 0.09
CA GLY A 75 21.23 79.23 1.36
C GLY A 75 19.73 78.97 1.16
N LEU A 76 19.03 79.85 0.43
CA LEU A 76 17.60 79.67 0.07
C LEU A 76 17.32 78.33 -0.60
N ILE A 77 18.18 77.90 -1.53
CA ILE A 77 18.04 76.61 -2.23
C ILE A 77 18.32 75.44 -1.27
N GLN A 78 19.35 75.53 -0.43
CA GLN A 78 19.70 74.50 0.56
C GLN A 78 18.60 74.30 1.62
N GLU A 79 17.99 75.40 2.08
CA GLU A 79 16.88 75.35 3.04
C GLU A 79 15.64 74.71 2.41
N ILE A 80 15.29 75.07 1.18
CA ILE A 80 14.18 74.44 0.43
C ILE A 80 14.43 72.94 0.19
N ILE A 81 15.67 72.52 -0.10
CA ILE A 81 16.04 71.09 -0.19
C ILE A 81 15.87 70.40 1.18
N THR A 82 16.26 71.06 2.27
CA THR A 82 16.11 70.53 3.65
C THR A 82 14.64 70.36 4.03
N LEU A 83 13.81 71.37 3.77
CA LEU A 83 12.35 71.34 3.97
C LEU A 83 11.69 70.22 3.16
N ASN A 84 12.11 70.04 1.90
CA ASN A 84 11.67 68.96 1.03
C ASN A 84 11.96 67.57 1.62
N THR A 85 13.17 67.41 2.16
CA THR A 85 13.65 66.15 2.77
C THR A 85 12.85 65.79 4.03
N MET A 86 12.23 66.76 4.70
CA MET A 86 11.33 66.50 5.83
C MET A 86 9.90 66.15 5.40
N SER A 87 9.29 66.88 4.46
CA SER A 87 7.98 66.52 3.89
C SER A 87 7.61 67.35 2.65
N TYR A 88 7.18 66.66 1.58
CA TYR A 88 6.57 67.29 0.40
C TYR A 88 5.33 68.14 0.74
N SER A 89 4.43 67.65 1.60
CA SER A 89 3.20 68.38 1.94
C SER A 89 3.47 69.63 2.78
N PHE A 90 4.53 69.62 3.58
CA PHE A 90 5.00 70.78 4.32
C PHE A 90 5.66 71.81 3.39
N LEU A 91 6.55 71.36 2.49
CA LEU A 91 7.17 72.23 1.50
C LEU A 91 6.13 72.89 0.57
N ALA A 92 5.12 72.15 0.12
CA ALA A 92 4.04 72.70 -0.71
C ALA A 92 3.28 73.83 0.00
N ALA A 93 3.05 73.71 1.31
CA ALA A 93 2.44 74.77 2.10
C ALA A 93 3.37 75.99 2.27
N VAL A 94 4.68 75.78 2.47
CA VAL A 94 5.68 76.86 2.53
C VAL A 94 5.72 77.64 1.21
N ILE A 95 5.70 76.95 0.07
CA ILE A 95 5.73 77.57 -1.27
C ILE A 95 4.46 78.40 -1.52
N GLY A 96 3.29 77.94 -1.10
CA GLY A 96 2.03 78.70 -1.21
C GLY A 96 2.00 79.95 -0.34
N GLU A 97 2.41 79.83 0.93
CA GLU A 97 2.56 80.99 1.83
C GLU A 97 3.58 82.00 1.30
N LEU A 98 4.71 81.52 0.75
CA LEU A 98 5.75 82.34 0.12
C LEU A 98 5.19 83.12 -1.08
N GLU A 99 4.47 82.45 -1.98
CA GLU A 99 3.89 83.09 -3.18
C GLU A 99 2.83 84.13 -2.82
N GLN A 100 1.98 83.85 -1.83
CA GLN A 100 0.96 84.78 -1.36
C GLN A 100 1.60 86.02 -0.72
N ARG A 101 2.52 85.82 0.23
CA ARG A 101 3.21 86.89 0.97
C ARG A 101 4.12 87.74 0.08
N ALA A 102 4.73 87.17 -0.95
CA ALA A 102 5.50 87.92 -1.95
C ALA A 102 4.65 88.95 -2.72
N LYS A 103 3.33 88.71 -2.83
CA LYS A 103 2.36 89.58 -3.53
C LYS A 103 1.61 90.52 -2.59
N SER A 104 1.31 90.09 -1.36
CA SER A 104 0.53 90.86 -0.38
C SER A 104 1.37 91.65 0.64
N GLY A 105 2.68 91.44 0.65
CA GLY A 105 3.53 91.76 1.80
C GLY A 105 3.33 90.76 2.96
N TRP A 106 4.19 90.87 3.97
CA TRP A 106 4.18 90.06 5.19
C TRP A 106 4.53 90.90 6.42
N THR A 107 4.26 90.37 7.60
CA THR A 107 4.82 90.90 8.85
C THR A 107 6.10 90.13 9.19
N ASP A 108 7.18 90.85 9.47
CA ASP A 108 8.44 90.25 9.93
C ASP A 108 8.38 89.82 11.41
N SER A 109 9.43 89.15 11.87
CA SER A 109 9.52 88.62 13.24
C SER A 109 9.72 89.71 14.33
N GLU A 110 9.86 90.97 13.94
CA GLU A 110 9.85 92.14 14.82
C GLU A 110 8.50 92.89 14.77
N GLY A 111 7.51 92.38 14.03
CA GLY A 111 6.15 92.94 13.95
C GLY A 111 5.99 94.05 12.91
N ARG A 112 6.98 94.31 12.05
CA ARG A 112 6.90 95.33 11.00
C ARG A 112 6.32 94.75 9.72
N PHE A 113 5.49 95.53 9.02
CA PHE A 113 5.05 95.18 7.66
C PHE A 113 6.22 95.37 6.67
N GLN A 114 6.37 94.42 5.77
CA GLN A 114 7.39 94.35 4.72
C GLN A 114 6.72 94.02 3.39
N GLU A 115 7.21 94.63 2.32
CA GLU A 115 6.81 94.35 0.94
C GLU A 115 8.04 94.26 0.03
N LEU A 116 7.94 93.56 -1.10
CA LEU A 116 9.01 93.48 -2.10
C LEU A 116 8.86 94.61 -3.13
N SER A 117 9.97 95.27 -3.49
CA SER A 117 9.98 96.15 -4.68
C SER A 117 9.86 95.32 -5.96
N GLU A 118 9.67 95.95 -7.12
CA GLU A 118 9.56 95.24 -8.40
C GLU A 118 10.74 94.26 -8.63
N THR A 119 11.97 94.69 -8.36
CA THR A 119 13.17 93.85 -8.43
C THR A 119 13.10 92.66 -7.46
N GLY A 120 12.58 92.88 -6.25
CA GLY A 120 12.36 91.83 -5.25
C GLY A 120 11.28 90.83 -5.70
N GLN A 121 10.18 91.29 -6.28
CA GLN A 121 9.10 90.45 -6.81
C GLN A 121 9.58 89.62 -8.02
N GLN A 122 10.34 90.23 -8.94
CA GLN A 122 10.98 89.53 -10.05
C GLN A 122 11.99 88.46 -9.58
N PHE A 123 12.67 88.68 -8.46
CA PHE A 123 13.53 87.68 -7.82
C PHE A 123 12.70 86.57 -7.16
N ALA A 124 11.67 86.92 -6.38
CA ALA A 124 10.81 85.98 -5.68
C ALA A 124 10.08 85.03 -6.64
N GLY A 125 9.65 85.51 -7.81
CA GLY A 125 9.09 84.66 -8.87
C GLY A 125 10.09 83.61 -9.38
N LYS A 126 11.35 83.99 -9.62
CA LYS A 126 12.42 83.05 -10.03
C LYS A 126 12.77 82.05 -8.91
N ALA A 127 12.73 82.48 -7.66
CA ALA A 127 12.92 81.60 -6.51
C ALA A 127 11.76 80.57 -6.41
N HIS A 128 10.51 81.04 -6.48
CA HIS A 128 9.31 80.19 -6.52
C HIS A 128 9.37 79.16 -7.67
N ASP A 129 9.74 79.57 -8.89
CA ASP A 129 9.93 78.66 -10.04
C ASP A 129 10.93 77.53 -9.78
N ILE A 130 11.99 77.80 -9.01
CA ILE A 130 12.99 76.80 -8.60
C ILE A 130 12.40 75.88 -7.53
N PHE A 131 11.70 76.44 -6.55
CA PHE A 131 11.14 75.69 -5.42
C PHE A 131 9.99 74.78 -5.85
N CYS A 132 9.15 75.21 -6.79
CA CYS A 132 8.13 74.38 -7.42
C CYS A 132 8.74 73.16 -8.13
N LYS A 133 9.81 73.34 -8.93
CA LYS A 133 10.52 72.22 -9.59
C LYS A 133 11.14 71.25 -8.58
N ILE A 134 11.68 71.78 -7.47
CA ILE A 134 12.22 70.97 -6.36
C ILE A 134 11.10 70.16 -5.67
N ALA A 135 9.93 70.76 -5.46
CA ALA A 135 8.76 70.09 -4.89
C ALA A 135 8.15 69.04 -5.85
N GLU A 136 8.09 69.30 -7.16
CA GLU A 136 7.61 68.37 -8.18
C GLU A 136 8.46 67.09 -8.25
N GLY A 137 9.79 67.23 -8.27
CA GLY A 137 10.71 66.09 -8.26
C GLY A 137 10.53 65.19 -7.03
N SER A 138 10.27 65.79 -5.87
CA SER A 138 9.98 65.03 -4.65
C SER A 138 8.55 64.50 -4.56
N LYS A 139 7.55 65.13 -5.18
CA LYS A 139 6.21 64.55 -5.33
C LYS A 139 6.29 63.21 -6.05
N SER A 140 7.02 63.17 -7.17
CA SER A 140 7.30 61.95 -7.94
C SER A 140 8.03 60.89 -7.09
N THR A 141 9.02 61.33 -6.30
CA THR A 141 9.77 60.44 -5.40
C THR A 141 8.89 59.87 -4.28
N GLN A 142 8.05 60.69 -3.65
CA GLN A 142 7.10 60.27 -2.61
C GLN A 142 6.07 59.29 -3.16
N THR A 143 5.47 59.56 -4.33
CA THR A 143 4.54 58.63 -4.98
C THR A 143 5.18 57.25 -5.23
N ARG A 144 6.47 57.20 -5.58
CA ARG A 144 7.21 55.93 -5.71
C ARG A 144 7.47 55.24 -4.36
N ILE A 145 7.70 56.00 -3.28
CA ILE A 145 7.82 55.45 -1.92
C ILE A 145 6.48 54.86 -1.46
N ASP A 146 5.37 55.55 -1.72
CA ASP A 146 4.02 55.11 -1.34
C ASP A 146 3.60 53.84 -2.10
N LEU A 147 3.88 53.76 -3.40
CA LEU A 147 3.68 52.55 -4.21
C LEU A 147 4.55 51.39 -3.72
N ASN A 148 5.86 51.61 -3.53
CA ASN A 148 6.77 50.58 -3.01
C ASN A 148 6.31 50.06 -1.63
N LYS A 149 5.75 50.93 -0.77
CA LYS A 149 5.19 50.54 0.52
C LYS A 149 3.96 49.65 0.35
N GLN A 150 3.04 50.02 -0.54
CA GLN A 150 1.87 49.18 -0.87
C GLN A 150 2.30 47.80 -1.40
N ASP A 151 3.30 47.74 -2.27
CA ASP A 151 3.84 46.47 -2.79
C ASP A 151 4.51 45.62 -1.69
N ILE A 152 5.21 46.24 -0.73
CA ILE A 152 5.77 45.54 0.44
C ILE A 152 4.66 44.97 1.33
N ASP A 153 3.60 45.72 1.60
CA ASP A 153 2.46 45.25 2.40
C ASP A 153 1.68 44.14 1.67
N ASN A 154 1.55 44.21 0.33
CA ASN A 154 1.00 43.13 -0.50
C ASN A 154 1.86 41.84 -0.42
N LEU A 155 3.17 41.95 -0.66
CA LEU A 155 4.12 40.82 -0.61
C LEU A 155 4.16 40.16 0.76
N LYS A 156 3.98 40.94 1.83
CA LYS A 156 3.89 40.44 3.22
C LYS A 156 2.63 39.60 3.42
N ASN A 157 1.48 40.01 2.88
CA ASN A 157 0.24 39.25 2.97
C ASN A 157 0.34 37.94 2.17
N ASP A 158 0.88 37.99 0.94
CA ASP A 158 1.15 36.79 0.12
C ASP A 158 2.09 35.81 0.83
N PHE A 159 3.12 36.32 1.51
CA PHE A 159 4.05 35.47 2.27
C PHE A 159 3.38 34.78 3.47
N ILE A 160 2.48 35.48 4.19
CA ILE A 160 1.69 34.90 5.29
C ILE A 160 0.78 33.79 4.77
N ALA A 161 -0.04 34.06 3.75
CA ALA A 161 -0.93 33.07 3.15
C ALA A 161 -0.17 31.84 2.63
N LYS A 162 1.01 32.05 2.03
CA LYS A 162 1.87 30.95 1.56
C LYS A 162 2.51 30.15 2.71
N ALA A 163 2.80 30.78 3.85
CA ALA A 163 3.26 30.07 5.04
C ALA A 163 2.16 29.17 5.64
N GLU A 164 0.91 29.63 5.64
CA GLU A 164 -0.26 28.83 6.07
C GLU A 164 -0.44 27.59 5.19
N VAL A 165 -0.42 27.76 3.86
CA VAL A 165 -0.49 26.65 2.89
C VAL A 165 0.65 25.63 3.11
N VAL A 166 1.86 26.09 3.44
CA VAL A 166 3.00 25.22 3.74
C VAL A 166 2.81 24.44 5.05
N GLN A 167 2.17 25.03 6.08
CA GLN A 167 1.87 24.32 7.32
C GLN A 167 0.77 23.27 7.12
N GLN A 168 -0.31 23.60 6.40
CA GLN A 168 -1.35 22.63 6.05
C GLN A 168 -0.76 21.45 5.25
N SER A 169 0.06 21.75 4.25
CA SER A 169 0.74 20.73 3.42
C SER A 169 1.62 19.77 4.26
N ARG A 170 2.24 20.24 5.34
CA ARG A 170 3.01 19.38 6.26
C ARG A 170 2.11 18.45 7.05
N GLN A 171 1.01 18.96 7.60
CA GLN A 171 0.03 18.16 8.33
C GLN A 171 -0.59 17.07 7.43
N ASP A 172 -0.89 17.40 6.17
CA ASP A 172 -1.41 16.45 5.19
C ASP A 172 -0.38 15.36 4.83
N ILE A 173 0.90 15.71 4.70
CA ILE A 173 1.99 14.75 4.50
C ILE A 173 2.13 13.77 5.68
N ASP A 174 2.08 14.26 6.92
CA ASP A 174 2.17 13.40 8.11
C ASP A 174 0.92 12.50 8.27
N ASN A 175 -0.26 13.00 7.91
CA ASN A 175 -1.49 12.19 7.82
C ASN A 175 -1.34 11.06 6.78
N ILE A 176 -0.88 11.37 5.57
CA ILE A 176 -0.64 10.38 4.49
C ILE A 176 0.38 9.34 4.93
N LYS A 177 1.47 9.77 5.59
CA LYS A 177 2.52 8.90 6.13
C LYS A 177 1.98 7.93 7.17
N SER A 178 1.14 8.40 8.10
CA SER A 178 0.46 7.55 9.09
C SER A 178 -0.43 6.48 8.44
N VAL A 179 -1.26 6.87 7.47
CA VAL A 179 -2.11 5.95 6.69
C VAL A 179 -1.27 4.91 5.93
N LEU A 180 -0.15 5.32 5.32
CA LEU A 180 0.75 4.42 4.60
C LEU A 180 1.46 3.43 5.54
N THR A 181 1.88 3.86 6.74
CA THR A 181 2.43 2.96 7.77
C THR A 181 1.38 1.93 8.21
N HIS A 182 0.14 2.34 8.48
CA HIS A 182 -0.94 1.41 8.82
C HIS A 182 -1.21 0.40 7.68
N LYS A 183 -1.35 0.88 6.45
CA LYS A 183 -1.57 0.02 5.26
C LYS A 183 -0.43 -0.98 5.05
N THR A 184 0.81 -0.58 5.32
CA THR A 184 1.99 -1.46 5.27
C THR A 184 1.89 -2.59 6.31
N ALA A 185 1.49 -2.27 7.55
CA ALA A 185 1.27 -3.28 8.59
C ALA A 185 0.13 -4.27 8.26
N VAL A 186 -0.96 -3.78 7.66
CA VAL A 186 -2.07 -4.64 7.18
C VAL A 186 -1.60 -5.59 6.08
N VAL A 187 -0.85 -5.12 5.08
CA VAL A 187 -0.30 -5.97 4.00
C VAL A 187 0.70 -6.99 4.55
N ALA A 188 1.55 -6.61 5.50
CA ALA A 188 2.48 -7.53 6.15
C ALA A 188 1.74 -8.65 6.91
N LYS A 189 0.64 -8.33 7.60
CA LYS A 189 -0.24 -9.35 8.22
C LYS A 189 -0.87 -10.26 7.16
N GLN A 190 -1.49 -9.70 6.13
CA GLN A 190 -2.14 -10.47 5.06
C GLN A 190 -1.16 -11.44 4.37
N SER A 191 0.08 -11.01 4.13
CA SER A 191 1.13 -11.87 3.58
C SER A 191 1.43 -13.09 4.48
N LYS A 192 1.53 -12.88 5.80
CA LYS A 192 1.68 -13.97 6.78
C LYS A 192 0.47 -14.92 6.79
N ASP A 193 -0.74 -14.36 6.79
CA ASP A 193 -1.99 -15.13 6.81
C ASP A 193 -2.11 -16.00 5.53
N ILE A 194 -1.73 -15.47 4.36
CA ILE A 194 -1.63 -16.22 3.09
C ILE A 194 -0.60 -17.35 3.17
N GLY A 195 0.59 -17.11 3.74
CA GLY A 195 1.61 -18.14 3.93
C GLY A 195 1.15 -19.30 4.82
N GLN A 196 0.36 -19.01 5.86
CA GLN A 196 -0.27 -20.03 6.70
C GLN A 196 -1.31 -20.86 5.93
N ILE A 197 -2.13 -20.21 5.08
CA ILE A 197 -3.10 -20.89 4.22
C ILE A 197 -2.38 -21.83 3.23
N HIS A 198 -1.27 -21.41 2.63
CA HIS A 198 -0.48 -22.24 1.71
C HIS A 198 -0.01 -23.53 2.39
N SER A 199 0.64 -23.43 3.57
CA SER A 199 1.14 -24.59 4.32
C SER A 199 0.02 -25.57 4.71
N VAL A 200 -1.18 -25.06 5.04
CA VAL A 200 -2.36 -25.91 5.32
C VAL A 200 -2.88 -26.62 4.07
N LEU A 201 -2.84 -25.98 2.89
CA LEU A 201 -3.24 -26.59 1.61
C LEU A 201 -2.23 -27.64 1.14
N GLU A 202 -0.94 -27.39 1.34
CA GLU A 202 0.17 -28.29 1.05
C GLU A 202 0.03 -29.60 1.86
N SER A 203 -0.10 -29.50 3.19
CA SER A 203 -0.32 -30.66 4.06
C SER A 203 -1.64 -31.39 3.76
N LYS A 204 -2.70 -30.68 3.34
CA LYS A 204 -3.93 -31.33 2.84
C LYS A 204 -3.70 -32.13 1.56
N THR A 205 -2.85 -31.64 0.66
CA THR A 205 -2.53 -32.28 -0.62
C THR A 205 -1.69 -33.55 -0.42
N GLU A 206 -0.69 -33.52 0.48
CA GLU A 206 0.06 -34.72 0.89
C GLU A 206 -0.85 -35.80 1.50
N ARG A 207 -1.80 -35.38 2.35
CA ARG A 207 -2.77 -36.27 2.98
C ARG A 207 -3.75 -36.88 1.97
N LEU A 208 -4.18 -36.14 0.95
CA LEU A 208 -4.99 -36.68 -0.15
C LEU A 208 -4.21 -37.74 -0.93
N SER A 209 -2.98 -37.43 -1.38
CA SER A 209 -2.13 -38.42 -2.08
C SER A 209 -1.86 -39.68 -1.24
N SER A 210 -1.80 -39.54 0.09
CA SER A 210 -1.68 -40.67 1.02
C SER A 210 -2.95 -41.51 1.13
N ILE A 211 -4.13 -40.87 1.06
CA ILE A 211 -5.44 -41.53 1.00
C ILE A 211 -5.60 -42.27 -0.33
N ASP A 212 -5.24 -41.65 -1.46
CA ASP A 212 -5.33 -42.26 -2.80
C ASP A 212 -4.53 -43.57 -2.88
N LYS A 213 -3.29 -43.56 -2.37
CA LYS A 213 -2.43 -44.75 -2.25
C LYS A 213 -3.05 -45.84 -1.38
N LEU A 214 -3.69 -45.46 -0.27
CA LEU A 214 -4.37 -46.40 0.63
C LEU A 214 -5.65 -46.99 -0.01
N LEU A 215 -6.36 -46.20 -0.82
CA LEU A 215 -7.53 -46.66 -1.57
C LEU A 215 -7.14 -47.63 -2.70
N ALA A 216 -6.09 -47.32 -3.46
CA ALA A 216 -5.53 -48.24 -4.47
C ALA A 216 -5.14 -49.59 -3.84
N SER A 217 -4.33 -49.58 -2.77
CA SER A 217 -3.94 -50.81 -2.06
C SER A 217 -5.13 -51.59 -1.47
N LYS A 218 -6.24 -50.91 -1.13
CA LYS A 218 -7.48 -51.57 -0.72
C LYS A 218 -8.22 -52.22 -1.89
N ALA A 219 -8.23 -51.58 -3.07
CA ALA A 219 -8.81 -52.16 -4.29
C ALA A 219 -8.04 -53.41 -4.74
N ASP A 220 -6.70 -53.35 -4.78
CA ASP A 220 -5.84 -54.50 -5.10
C ASP A 220 -6.10 -55.70 -4.18
N ARG A 221 -6.28 -55.42 -2.88
CA ARG A 221 -6.61 -56.44 -1.87
C ARG A 221 -8.01 -57.00 -2.00
N LEU A 222 -9.00 -56.21 -2.43
CA LEU A 222 -10.36 -56.71 -2.69
C LEU A 222 -10.36 -57.64 -3.91
N ALA A 223 -9.78 -57.21 -5.03
CA ALA A 223 -9.64 -58.05 -6.22
C ALA A 223 -8.87 -59.37 -5.94
N SER A 224 -7.88 -59.32 -5.03
CA SER A 224 -7.16 -60.52 -4.56
C SER A 224 -8.05 -61.45 -3.72
N ILE A 225 -8.98 -60.91 -2.92
CA ILE A 225 -9.94 -61.69 -2.15
C ILE A 225 -11.01 -62.30 -3.07
N ASP A 226 -11.52 -61.53 -4.04
CA ASP A 226 -12.51 -62.01 -5.00
C ASP A 226 -11.97 -63.21 -5.81
N LYS A 227 -10.71 -63.14 -6.25
CA LYS A 227 -10.02 -64.26 -6.92
C LYS A 227 -9.86 -65.49 -6.02
N LEU A 228 -9.55 -65.32 -4.74
CA LEU A 228 -9.45 -66.43 -3.78
C LEU A 228 -10.84 -67.06 -3.47
N LEU A 229 -11.91 -66.27 -3.51
CA LEU A 229 -13.29 -66.76 -3.37
C LEU A 229 -13.75 -67.52 -4.63
N GLU A 230 -13.37 -67.06 -5.82
CA GLU A 230 -13.61 -67.77 -7.08
C GLU A 230 -12.85 -69.11 -7.11
N GLU A 231 -11.54 -69.11 -6.80
CA GLU A 231 -10.74 -70.33 -6.66
C GLU A 231 -11.37 -71.31 -5.67
N LYS A 232 -11.76 -70.85 -4.48
CA LYS A 232 -12.45 -71.69 -3.49
C LYS A 232 -13.75 -72.26 -4.04
N SER A 233 -14.57 -71.47 -4.74
CA SER A 233 -15.82 -71.92 -5.36
C SER A 233 -15.59 -73.06 -6.36
N THR A 234 -14.52 -73.00 -7.18
CA THR A 234 -14.17 -74.11 -8.10
C THR A 234 -13.70 -75.36 -7.35
N VAL A 235 -12.97 -75.21 -6.24
CA VAL A 235 -12.54 -76.33 -5.39
C VAL A 235 -13.73 -76.97 -4.69
N ASP A 236 -14.64 -76.17 -4.12
CA ASP A 236 -15.87 -76.63 -3.48
C ASP A 236 -16.72 -77.44 -4.49
N GLN A 237 -16.93 -76.92 -5.71
CA GLN A 237 -17.65 -77.62 -6.79
C GLN A 237 -16.99 -78.95 -7.20
N SER A 238 -15.66 -78.99 -7.26
CA SER A 238 -14.88 -80.19 -7.58
C SER A 238 -15.00 -81.26 -6.48
N GLN A 239 -14.96 -80.84 -5.21
CA GLN A 239 -15.19 -81.72 -4.06
C GLN A 239 -16.63 -82.26 -4.06
N ASP A 240 -17.61 -81.41 -4.37
CA ASP A 240 -19.03 -81.79 -4.49
C ASP A 240 -19.26 -82.86 -5.57
N LEU A 241 -18.54 -82.78 -6.70
CA LEU A 241 -18.55 -83.78 -7.77
C LEU A 241 -17.88 -85.10 -7.32
N ALA A 242 -16.72 -85.02 -6.67
CA ALA A 242 -16.00 -86.19 -6.16
C ALA A 242 -16.82 -86.93 -5.08
N ILE A 243 -17.50 -86.20 -4.18
CA ILE A 243 -18.40 -86.78 -3.17
C ILE A 243 -19.57 -87.50 -3.85
N LYS A 244 -20.19 -86.92 -4.89
CA LYS A 244 -21.26 -87.58 -5.66
C LYS A 244 -20.76 -88.86 -6.36
N GLN A 245 -19.55 -88.85 -6.91
CA GLN A 245 -18.93 -90.04 -7.51
C GLN A 245 -18.66 -91.14 -6.48
N ILE A 246 -18.15 -90.79 -5.29
CA ILE A 246 -17.92 -91.74 -4.18
C ILE A 246 -19.24 -92.32 -3.69
N LEU A 247 -20.29 -91.51 -3.53
CA LEU A 247 -21.62 -91.98 -3.12
C LEU A 247 -22.24 -92.94 -4.14
N GLN A 248 -22.11 -92.66 -5.44
CA GLN A 248 -22.55 -93.58 -6.50
C GLN A 248 -21.78 -94.90 -6.43
N ALA A 249 -20.45 -94.87 -6.35
CA ALA A 249 -19.63 -96.08 -6.28
C ALA A 249 -19.91 -96.93 -5.03
N LEU A 250 -20.23 -96.30 -3.90
CA LEU A 250 -20.69 -96.98 -2.68
C LEU A 250 -22.07 -97.62 -2.86
N GLN A 251 -23.00 -96.94 -3.53
CA GLN A 251 -24.33 -97.51 -3.83
C GLN A 251 -24.24 -98.69 -4.81
N ASP A 252 -23.44 -98.56 -5.87
CA ASP A 252 -23.20 -99.63 -6.85
C ASP A 252 -22.51 -100.84 -6.18
N GLY A 253 -21.55 -100.60 -5.29
CA GLY A 253 -20.92 -101.62 -4.46
C GLY A 253 -21.91 -102.30 -3.52
N GLN A 254 -22.81 -101.56 -2.87
CA GLN A 254 -23.86 -102.11 -2.02
C GLN A 254 -24.82 -103.02 -2.81
N HIS A 255 -25.21 -102.63 -4.03
CA HIS A 255 -26.04 -103.48 -4.91
C HIS A 255 -25.29 -104.76 -5.33
N LEU A 256 -23.99 -104.65 -5.65
CA LEU A 256 -23.16 -105.81 -6.00
C LEU A 256 -22.99 -106.78 -4.82
N ASP A 257 -22.81 -106.28 -3.60
CA ASP A 257 -22.71 -107.12 -2.41
C ASP A 257 -24.06 -107.73 -2.01
N GLN A 258 -25.19 -107.05 -2.24
CA GLN A 258 -26.52 -107.65 -2.15
C GLN A 258 -26.70 -108.81 -3.14
N GLN A 259 -26.27 -108.64 -4.40
CA GLN A 259 -26.28 -109.71 -5.39
C GLN A 259 -25.40 -110.89 -4.95
N ARG A 260 -24.16 -110.64 -4.49
CA ARG A 260 -23.25 -111.66 -3.97
C ARG A 260 -23.85 -112.43 -2.79
N VAL A 261 -24.53 -111.76 -1.87
CA VAL A 261 -25.24 -112.41 -0.75
C VAL A 261 -26.34 -113.34 -1.26
N MET A 262 -27.13 -112.91 -2.26
CA MET A 262 -28.14 -113.79 -2.90
C MET A 262 -27.49 -114.99 -3.61
N GLU A 263 -26.40 -114.79 -4.35
CA GLU A 263 -25.67 -115.87 -5.04
C GLU A 263 -25.06 -116.87 -4.04
N ILE A 264 -24.44 -116.38 -2.96
CA ILE A 264 -23.91 -117.22 -1.87
C ILE A 264 -25.04 -117.99 -1.19
N GLN A 265 -26.21 -117.37 -0.97
CA GLN A 265 -27.36 -118.03 -0.36
C GLN A 265 -27.93 -119.13 -1.27
N ALA A 266 -28.03 -118.88 -2.58
CA ALA A 266 -28.44 -119.87 -3.58
C ALA A 266 -27.43 -121.03 -3.70
N LEU A 267 -26.13 -120.73 -3.74
CA LEU A 267 -25.05 -121.74 -3.73
C LEU A 267 -25.06 -122.57 -2.44
N SER A 268 -25.34 -121.95 -1.29
CA SER A 268 -25.45 -122.65 0.00
C SER A 268 -26.66 -123.60 0.04
N GLN A 269 -27.80 -123.19 -0.52
CA GLN A 269 -28.97 -124.05 -0.68
C GLN A 269 -28.69 -125.22 -1.64
N ALA A 270 -28.03 -124.95 -2.78
CA ALA A 270 -27.65 -125.98 -3.74
C ALA A 270 -26.65 -126.98 -3.15
N LEU A 271 -25.66 -126.50 -2.39
CA LEU A 271 -24.71 -127.33 -1.65
C LEU A 271 -25.42 -128.19 -0.59
N GLY A 272 -26.34 -127.60 0.18
CA GLY A 272 -27.18 -128.34 1.14
C GLY A 272 -27.97 -129.47 0.49
N ALA A 273 -28.70 -129.18 -0.59
CA ALA A 273 -29.44 -130.20 -1.35
C ALA A 273 -28.53 -131.25 -2.01
N GLN A 274 -27.27 -130.91 -2.30
CA GLN A 274 -26.27 -131.86 -2.79
C GLN A 274 -25.67 -132.71 -1.65
N THR A 275 -25.52 -132.15 -0.45
CA THR A 275 -25.14 -132.87 0.78
C THR A 275 -26.25 -133.83 1.24
N GLU A 276 -27.52 -133.44 1.14
CA GLU A 276 -28.65 -134.35 1.36
C GLU A 276 -28.65 -135.50 0.35
N LYS A 277 -28.40 -135.22 -0.94
CA LYS A 277 -28.28 -136.25 -1.98
C LYS A 277 -27.11 -137.20 -1.74
N THR A 278 -25.95 -136.71 -1.29
CA THR A 278 -24.81 -137.59 -0.97
C THR A 278 -25.03 -138.34 0.33
N SER A 279 -25.65 -137.74 1.36
CA SER A 279 -26.06 -138.46 2.57
C SER A 279 -27.03 -139.59 2.24
N ALA A 280 -28.11 -139.30 1.50
CA ALA A 280 -29.06 -140.32 1.08
C ALA A 280 -28.42 -141.41 0.21
N ALA A 281 -27.43 -141.08 -0.63
CA ALA A 281 -26.66 -142.06 -1.37
C ALA A 281 -25.77 -142.93 -0.46
N VAL A 282 -25.15 -142.35 0.57
CA VAL A 282 -24.37 -143.06 1.60
C VAL A 282 -25.28 -143.93 2.47
N ASP A 283 -26.46 -143.45 2.88
CA ASP A 283 -27.45 -144.22 3.64
C ASP A 283 -27.98 -145.41 2.83
N VAL A 284 -28.21 -145.24 1.52
CA VAL A 284 -28.53 -146.34 0.59
C VAL A 284 -27.36 -147.33 0.46
N LEU A 285 -26.12 -146.85 0.52
CA LEU A 285 -24.90 -147.68 0.51
C LEU A 285 -24.77 -148.50 1.81
N HIS A 286 -24.94 -147.86 2.98
CA HIS A 286 -24.99 -148.51 4.28
C HIS A 286 -26.17 -149.50 4.38
N ALA A 287 -27.34 -149.17 3.83
CA ALA A 287 -28.48 -150.09 3.78
C ALA A 287 -28.22 -151.30 2.87
N ARG A 288 -27.49 -151.12 1.74
CA ARG A 288 -27.02 -152.23 0.90
C ARG A 288 -25.99 -153.09 1.63
N GLN A 289 -25.02 -152.48 2.31
CA GLN A 289 -24.00 -153.17 3.11
C GLN A 289 -24.63 -153.97 4.27
N ALA A 290 -25.58 -153.38 4.99
CA ALA A 290 -26.33 -154.05 6.06
C ALA A 290 -27.19 -155.22 5.55
N ARG A 291 -27.77 -155.12 4.34
CA ARG A 291 -28.46 -156.25 3.68
C ARG A 291 -27.49 -157.36 3.28
N ALA A 292 -26.31 -157.04 2.76
CA ALA A 292 -25.29 -158.03 2.45
C ALA A 292 -24.84 -158.81 3.70
N VAL A 293 -24.57 -158.10 4.82
CA VAL A 293 -24.20 -158.72 6.10
C VAL A 293 -25.33 -159.60 6.66
N ARG A 294 -26.60 -159.16 6.59
CA ARG A 294 -27.73 -159.99 7.04
C ARG A 294 -27.97 -161.22 6.16
N GLY A 295 -27.71 -161.14 4.85
CA GLY A 295 -27.81 -162.29 3.94
C GLY A 295 -26.83 -163.41 4.29
N ILE A 296 -25.63 -163.06 4.76
CA ILE A 296 -24.60 -164.03 5.17
C ILE A 296 -24.98 -164.76 6.46
N TYR A 297 -25.58 -164.06 7.43
CA TYR A 297 -25.98 -164.64 8.73
C TYR A 297 -27.25 -165.51 8.67
N ALA A 298 -28.11 -165.35 7.66
CA ALA A 298 -29.33 -166.14 7.53
C ALA A 298 -29.10 -167.57 6.98
N ALA A 299 -27.91 -167.86 6.45
CA ALA A 299 -27.64 -169.06 5.67
C ALA A 299 -27.13 -170.28 6.47
N SER A 300 -26.99 -170.19 7.80
CA SER A 300 -26.12 -171.09 8.57
C SER A 300 -26.66 -171.59 9.93
N ALA A 301 -27.93 -171.35 10.28
CA ALA A 301 -28.38 -171.47 11.67
C ALA A 301 -29.71 -172.25 11.95
N VAL A 302 -30.26 -173.03 11.00
CA VAL A 302 -31.35 -173.99 11.31
C VAL A 302 -31.15 -175.33 10.60
N ALA A 303 -30.39 -176.23 11.24
CA ALA A 303 -30.39 -177.66 10.93
C ALA A 303 -30.04 -178.48 12.19
N VAL A 304 -30.89 -179.46 12.53
CA VAL A 304 -30.78 -180.43 13.66
C VAL A 304 -30.75 -179.75 15.07
N ILE A 305 -31.25 -180.28 16.19
CA ILE A 305 -31.75 -181.60 16.67
C ILE A 305 -33.00 -181.30 17.54
N SER A 306 -34.13 -182.02 17.61
CA SER A 306 -34.70 -183.29 17.06
C SER A 306 -36.25 -183.08 16.93
N LEU A 307 -37.19 -184.00 16.66
CA LEU A 307 -37.29 -185.47 16.50
C LEU A 307 -37.88 -185.78 15.08
N GLY A 308 -38.26 -186.98 14.63
CA GLY A 308 -38.42 -188.33 15.22
C GLY A 308 -39.88 -188.64 15.64
N LEU A 309 -40.49 -189.76 15.26
CA LEU A 309 -40.00 -190.88 14.42
C LEU A 309 -41.16 -191.82 13.98
N THR A 310 -41.36 -192.07 12.67
CA THR A 310 -41.88 -193.34 12.08
C THR A 310 -41.97 -193.31 10.55
N GLY A 311 -41.66 -194.42 9.87
CA GLY A 311 -42.03 -194.69 8.46
C GLY A 311 -40.97 -194.40 7.38
N LEU A 312 -40.73 -195.29 6.40
CA LEU A 312 -39.91 -196.52 6.51
C LEU A 312 -39.74 -197.18 5.11
N ARG A 313 -38.49 -197.38 4.64
CA ARG A 313 -38.06 -197.93 3.31
C ARG A 313 -38.28 -196.97 2.11
N LEU A 314 -37.54 -197.00 1.00
CA LEU A 314 -36.57 -197.96 0.43
C LEU A 314 -35.19 -197.36 0.04
N VAL A 315 -34.16 -198.23 -0.04
CA VAL A 315 -33.11 -198.44 -1.11
C VAL A 315 -32.87 -197.31 -2.14
N GLY A 316 -31.64 -196.98 -2.59
CA GLY A 316 -30.28 -197.53 -2.39
C GLY A 316 -29.25 -196.74 -3.24
N LEU A 317 -27.96 -196.67 -2.85
CA LEU A 317 -26.82 -197.52 -3.28
C LEU A 317 -26.20 -197.18 -4.66
N PHE A 318 -24.89 -196.88 -4.63
CA PHE A 318 -23.99 -196.40 -5.70
C PHE A 318 -24.13 -194.93 -6.12
#